data_AF-A0A517YNJ5-F1
#
_entry.id   AF-A0A517YNJ5-F1
#
_cell.length_a   1.000
_cell.length_b   1.000
_cell.length_c   1.000
_cell.angle_alpha   90.00
_cell.angle_beta   90.00
_cell.angle_gamma   90.00
#
_symmetry.space_group_name_H-M   'P 1'
#
loop_
_entity.id
_entity.type
_entity.pdbx_description
1 polymer ?
#
loop_
_entity_poly.entity_id
_entity_poly.type
_entity_poly.pdbx_seq_one_letter_code
_entity_poly.pdbx_strand_id
1 'polypeptide(L)'
;MNEFAALRKRARDKRDKAIAIVRREYELALTQIATLEQDLLGLESSRHQKISACIERVIPRDEPFNSVDIMAALEALDPTRPWRMHSIHNHIARLRERGIIRRIKRSTIHEPASYVRYEVPVPENASSVLDMSMSQVIDLVLTRPMTSTEVVVAVREAGYVSTMTKTGFRNHVVDLLNRGKYRQDGGKWLRG
;
A
#
# COMPACT_ATOMS: atom_id res chain seq x y z
N MET A 1 68.07 3.88 5.19
CA MET A 1 66.65 3.93 5.61
C MET A 1 66.43 5.22 6.39
N ASN A 2 65.45 6.06 6.02
CA ASN A 2 65.29 7.41 6.59
C ASN A 2 64.45 7.38 7.88
N GLU A 3 65.09 7.55 9.03
CA GLU A 3 64.51 7.41 10.38
C GLU A 3 63.37 8.41 10.65
N PHE A 4 63.46 9.61 10.06
CA PHE A 4 62.39 10.61 10.11
C PHE A 4 61.12 10.17 9.38
N ALA A 5 61.24 9.36 8.32
CA ALA A 5 60.08 8.81 7.63
C ALA A 5 59.34 7.79 8.51
N ALA A 6 60.08 6.98 9.28
CA ALA A 6 59.50 6.05 10.24
C ALA A 6 58.77 6.78 11.39
N LEU A 7 59.36 7.86 11.92
CA LEU A 7 58.72 8.70 12.94
C LEU A 7 57.43 9.35 12.43
N ARG A 8 57.44 9.92 11.21
CA ARG A 8 56.22 10.50 10.59
C ARG A 8 55.15 9.46 10.30
N LYS A 9 55.52 8.21 10.03
CA LYS A 9 54.56 7.10 9.86
C LYS A 9 53.91 6.74 11.20
N ARG A 10 54.71 6.54 12.26
CA ARG A 10 54.18 6.26 13.61
C ARG A 10 53.27 7.38 14.15
N ALA A 11 53.61 8.63 13.87
CA ALA A 11 52.77 9.77 14.24
C ALA A 11 51.42 9.76 13.52
N ARG A 12 51.40 9.45 12.21
CA ARG A 12 50.16 9.26 11.43
C ARG A 12 49.34 8.10 11.97
N ASP A 13 49.94 6.94 12.19
CA ASP A 13 49.25 5.76 12.70
C ASP A 13 48.64 6.02 14.09
N LYS A 14 49.33 6.76 14.96
CA LYS A 14 48.80 7.15 16.28
C LYS A 14 47.62 8.10 16.15
N ARG A 15 47.71 9.10 15.26
CA ARG A 15 46.62 10.05 14.99
C ARG A 15 45.39 9.32 14.44
N ASP A 16 45.58 8.45 13.45
CA ASP A 16 44.47 7.79 12.77
C ASP A 16 43.76 6.80 13.70
N LYS A 17 44.51 6.11 14.59
CA LYS A 17 43.92 5.31 15.68
C LYS A 17 43.07 6.14 16.64
N ALA A 18 43.57 7.31 17.06
CA ALA A 18 42.81 8.19 17.95
C ALA A 18 41.51 8.69 17.29
N ILE A 19 41.58 9.06 16.01
CA ILE A 19 40.40 9.47 15.23
C ILE A 19 39.40 8.31 15.11
N ALA A 20 39.87 7.08 14.87
CA ALA A 20 39.00 5.91 14.77
C ALA A 20 38.26 5.62 16.08
N ILE A 21 38.93 5.78 17.24
CA ILE A 21 38.31 5.63 18.56
C ILE A 21 37.21 6.68 18.75
N VAL A 22 37.53 7.96 18.52
CA VAL A 22 36.56 9.06 18.68
C VAL A 22 35.35 8.89 17.76
N ARG A 23 35.56 8.45 16.51
CA ARG A 23 34.44 8.16 15.58
C ARG A 23 33.53 7.06 16.09
N ARG A 24 34.12 5.98 16.61
CA ARG A 24 33.35 4.87 17.19
C ARG A 24 32.56 5.28 18.42
N GLU A 25 33.17 6.09 19.30
CA GLU A 25 32.49 6.64 20.47
C GLU A 25 31.35 7.57 20.08
N TYR A 26 31.54 8.40 19.04
CA TYR A 26 30.51 9.26 18.50
C TYR A 26 29.33 8.47 17.90
N GLU A 27 29.59 7.42 17.13
CA GLU A 27 28.55 6.53 16.60
C GLU A 27 27.77 5.81 17.71
N LEU A 28 28.46 5.36 18.76
CA LEU A 28 27.84 4.77 19.96
C LEU A 28 26.98 5.80 20.71
N ALA A 29 27.44 7.05 20.84
CA ALA A 29 26.67 8.10 21.47
C ALA A 29 25.41 8.44 20.67
N LEU A 30 25.50 8.53 19.33
CA LEU A 30 24.34 8.78 18.48
C LEU A 30 23.28 7.67 18.58
N THR A 31 23.72 6.41 18.63
CA THR A 31 22.79 5.28 18.81
C THR A 31 22.13 5.28 20.19
N GLN A 32 22.86 5.64 21.24
CA GLN A 32 22.28 5.83 22.58
C GLN A 32 21.28 6.99 22.62
N ILE A 33 21.59 8.12 21.98
CA ILE A 33 20.69 9.27 21.89
C ILE A 33 19.40 8.87 21.17
N ALA A 34 19.49 8.22 20.01
CA ALA A 34 18.31 7.75 19.27
C ALA A 34 17.44 6.78 20.08
N THR A 35 18.06 5.93 20.92
CA THR A 35 17.34 5.01 21.80
C THR A 35 16.64 5.77 22.93
N LEU A 36 17.33 6.72 23.57
CA LEU A 36 16.76 7.58 24.61
C LEU A 36 15.64 8.47 24.07
N GLU A 37 15.75 8.99 22.84
CA GLU A 37 14.68 9.74 22.17
C GLU A 37 13.43 8.88 21.93
N GLN A 38 13.61 7.61 21.55
CA GLN A 38 12.48 6.67 21.41
C GLN A 38 11.79 6.39 22.75
N ASP A 39 12.57 6.19 23.82
CA ASP A 39 12.05 5.94 25.17
C ASP A 39 11.35 7.17 25.76
N LEU A 40 11.92 8.37 25.62
CA LEU A 40 11.34 9.64 26.09
C LEU A 40 10.02 9.98 25.39
N LEU A 41 9.89 9.60 24.11
CA LEU A 41 8.66 9.80 23.33
C LEU A 41 7.62 8.69 23.57
N GLY A 42 7.91 7.70 24.42
CA GLY A 42 7.01 6.57 24.68
C GLY A 42 6.79 5.68 23.45
N LEU A 43 7.71 5.69 22.50
CA LEU A 43 7.64 4.87 21.30
C LEU A 43 8.16 3.48 21.64
N GLU A 44 7.27 2.58 22.08
CA GLU A 44 7.57 1.15 22.24
C GLU A 44 8.38 0.65 21.04
N SER A 45 9.45 -0.11 21.29
CA SER A 45 10.34 -0.65 20.25
C SER A 45 9.54 -1.16 19.03
N SER A 46 9.90 -0.68 17.83
CA SER A 46 9.21 -0.97 16.56
C SER A 46 9.03 -2.47 16.30
N ARG A 47 9.90 -3.29 16.89
CA ARG A 47 9.92 -4.76 16.81
C ARG A 47 8.62 -5.41 17.30
N HIS A 48 7.93 -4.80 18.26
CA HIS A 48 6.66 -5.33 18.81
C HIS A 48 5.41 -4.62 18.27
N GLN A 49 5.58 -3.53 17.51
CA GLN A 49 4.44 -2.82 16.94
C GLN A 49 3.74 -3.67 15.87
N LYS A 50 2.42 -3.80 16.02
CA LYS A 50 1.58 -4.43 14.99
C LYS A 50 1.67 -3.63 13.70
N ILE A 51 1.74 -4.32 12.56
CA ILE A 51 1.79 -3.68 11.24
C ILE A 51 0.67 -2.65 11.03
N SER A 52 -0.51 -2.87 11.61
CA SER A 52 -1.62 -1.91 11.56
C SER A 52 -1.27 -0.57 12.19
N ALA A 53 -0.62 -0.57 13.35
CA ALA A 53 -0.21 0.66 14.02
C ALA A 53 0.88 1.40 13.22
N CYS A 54 1.81 0.66 12.62
CA CYS A 54 2.83 1.24 11.76
C CYS A 54 2.20 1.86 10.50
N ILE A 55 1.25 1.15 9.86
CA ILE A 55 0.56 1.66 8.67
C ILE A 55 -0.25 2.92 9.00
N GLU A 56 -1.01 2.93 10.09
CA GLU A 56 -1.81 4.10 10.50
C GLU A 56 -0.95 5.35 10.77
N ARG A 57 0.31 5.16 11.21
CA ARG A 57 1.28 6.25 11.40
C ARG A 57 1.83 6.81 10.09
N VAL A 58 2.04 5.97 9.08
CA VAL A 58 2.65 6.39 7.81
C VAL A 58 1.64 6.79 6.74
N ILE A 59 0.35 6.46 6.90
CA ILE A 59 -0.69 6.86 5.93
C ILE A 59 -0.77 8.38 5.87
N PRO A 60 -0.54 8.98 4.67
CA PRO A 60 -0.67 10.42 4.48
C PRO A 60 -2.06 10.93 4.87
N ARG A 61 -2.10 12.14 5.43
CA ARG A 61 -3.35 12.73 5.93
C ARG A 61 -4.10 13.51 4.87
N ASP A 62 -3.37 14.28 4.07
CA ASP A 62 -3.94 15.32 3.22
C ASP A 62 -3.70 15.07 1.72
N GLU A 63 -2.98 14.00 1.37
CA GLU A 63 -2.63 13.67 -0.01
C GLU A 63 -3.03 12.25 -0.41
N PRO A 64 -3.27 12.02 -1.72
CA PRO A 64 -3.44 10.68 -2.24
C PRO A 64 -2.19 9.81 -2.06
N PHE A 65 -2.40 8.53 -1.79
CA PHE A 65 -1.33 7.55 -1.62
C PHE A 65 -1.68 6.23 -2.29
N ASN A 66 -0.66 5.42 -2.56
CA ASN A 66 -0.80 4.06 -3.06
C ASN A 66 -0.05 3.06 -2.14
N SER A 67 -0.15 1.76 -2.43
CA SER A 67 0.48 0.73 -1.59
C SER A 67 2.01 0.73 -1.64
N VAL A 68 2.61 1.22 -2.73
CA VAL A 68 4.05 1.38 -2.88
C VAL A 68 4.55 2.53 -2.02
N ASP A 69 3.81 3.64 -1.96
CA ASP A 69 4.14 4.78 -1.09
C ASP A 69 4.15 4.35 0.39
N ILE A 70 3.14 3.57 0.82
CA ILE A 70 3.09 3.01 2.18
C ILE A 70 4.28 2.07 2.43
N MET A 71 4.63 1.23 1.45
CA MET A 71 5.78 0.33 1.60
C MET A 71 7.06 1.12 1.82
N ALA A 72 7.33 2.11 0.97
CA ALA A 72 8.51 2.96 1.08
C ALA A 72 8.55 3.72 2.42
N ALA A 73 7.40 4.22 2.89
CA ALA A 73 7.31 4.90 4.18
C ALA A 73 7.52 3.95 5.38
N LEU A 74 7.04 2.71 5.31
CA LEU A 74 7.30 1.68 6.32
C LEU A 74 8.77 1.25 6.35
N GLU A 75 9.39 1.07 5.19
CA GLU A 75 10.82 0.75 5.06
C GLU A 75 11.69 1.89 5.60
N ALA A 76 11.29 3.15 5.39
CA ALA A 76 11.95 4.30 6.00
C ALA A 76 11.77 4.36 7.52
N LEU A 77 10.61 3.94 8.04
CA LEU A 77 10.31 3.92 9.47
C LEU A 77 11.10 2.85 10.23
N ASP A 78 11.23 1.65 9.68
CA ASP A 78 12.04 0.56 10.23
C ASP A 78 12.70 -0.24 9.10
N PRO A 79 13.94 0.12 8.72
CA PRO A 79 14.67 -0.56 7.65
C PRO A 79 15.07 -2.00 7.98
N THR A 80 15.04 -2.37 9.26
CA THR A 80 15.49 -3.69 9.72
C THR A 80 14.39 -4.74 9.66
N ARG A 81 13.13 -4.30 9.56
CA ARG A 81 11.96 -5.15 9.56
C ARG A 81 11.54 -5.51 8.12
N PRO A 82 11.35 -6.81 7.81
CA PRO A 82 10.80 -7.19 6.52
C PRO A 82 9.30 -6.90 6.46
N TRP A 83 8.90 -5.96 5.61
CA TRP A 83 7.51 -5.63 5.34
C TRP A 83 6.95 -6.49 4.20
N ARG A 84 5.74 -7.01 4.36
CA ARG A 84 5.08 -7.85 3.35
C ARG A 84 3.99 -7.07 2.64
N MET A 85 4.10 -6.92 1.32
CA MET A 85 3.11 -6.20 0.50
C MET A 85 1.69 -6.75 0.67
N HIS A 86 1.54 -8.08 0.76
CA HIS A 86 0.24 -8.71 1.02
C HIS A 86 -0.41 -8.24 2.33
N SER A 87 0.39 -8.03 3.38
CA SER A 87 -0.13 -7.53 4.67
C SER A 87 -0.56 -6.07 4.60
N ILE A 88 0.16 -5.26 3.81
CA ILE A 88 -0.21 -3.87 3.51
C ILE A 88 -1.54 -3.85 2.76
N HIS A 89 -1.68 -4.63 1.68
CA HIS A 89 -2.92 -4.74 0.90
C HIS A 89 -4.12 -5.15 1.76
N ASN A 90 -3.96 -6.17 2.61
CA ASN A 90 -5.03 -6.62 3.52
C ASN A 90 -5.41 -5.55 4.55
N HIS A 91 -4.46 -4.72 4.99
CA HIS A 91 -4.77 -3.64 5.92
C HIS A 91 -5.46 -2.47 5.21
N ILE A 92 -4.98 -2.05 4.04
CA ILE A 92 -5.65 -1.05 3.19
C ILE A 92 -7.10 -1.48 2.89
N ALA A 93 -7.33 -2.75 2.55
CA ALA A 93 -8.68 -3.27 2.31
C ALA A 93 -9.59 -3.10 3.54
N ARG A 94 -9.10 -3.44 4.74
CA ARG A 94 -9.84 -3.26 6.00
C ARG A 94 -10.10 -1.78 6.33
N LEU A 95 -9.15 -0.89 6.07
CA LEU A 95 -9.34 0.55 6.27
C LEU A 95 -10.43 1.10 5.33
N ARG A 96 -10.49 0.59 4.09
CA ARG A 96 -11.53 0.93 3.12
C ARG A 96 -12.91 0.40 3.57
N GLU A 97 -12.98 -0.85 4.00
CA GLU A 97 -14.22 -1.45 4.51
C GLU A 97 -14.78 -0.72 5.75
N ARG A 98 -13.90 -0.15 6.57
CA ARG A 98 -14.25 0.69 7.73
C ARG A 98 -14.61 2.13 7.36
N GLY A 99 -14.50 2.52 6.09
CA GLY A 99 -14.75 3.90 5.64
C GLY A 99 -13.71 4.93 6.11
N ILE A 100 -12.52 4.51 6.53
CA ILE A 100 -11.45 5.42 6.97
C ILE A 100 -10.76 6.05 5.75
N ILE A 101 -10.63 5.25 4.68
CA ILE A 101 -10.05 5.67 3.41
C ILE A 101 -11.02 5.30 2.29
N ARG A 102 -10.93 6.02 1.17
CA ARG A 102 -11.68 5.76 -0.06
C ARG A 102 -10.74 5.62 -1.25
N ARG A 103 -11.14 4.84 -2.26
CA ARG A 103 -10.32 4.63 -3.45
C ARG A 103 -10.69 5.67 -4.50
N ILE A 104 -9.71 6.47 -4.90
CA ILE A 104 -9.88 7.48 -5.96
C ILE A 104 -9.51 6.93 -7.34
N LYS A 105 -8.73 5.84 -7.39
CA LYS A 105 -8.31 5.18 -8.65
C LYS A 105 -8.15 3.68 -8.44
N ARG A 106 -8.70 2.88 -9.34
CA ARG A 106 -8.46 1.43 -9.36
C ARG A 106 -7.09 1.10 -9.93
N SER A 107 -6.52 0.00 -9.46
CA SER A 107 -5.29 -0.52 -10.02
C SER A 107 -5.52 -0.96 -11.47
N THR A 108 -4.58 -0.60 -12.33
CA THR A 108 -4.46 -1.11 -13.70
C THR A 108 -3.23 -2.03 -13.77
N ILE A 109 -2.93 -2.56 -14.96
CA ILE A 109 -1.71 -3.35 -15.19
C ILE A 109 -0.46 -2.49 -14.97
N HIS A 110 -0.55 -1.18 -15.21
CA HIS A 110 0.58 -0.26 -15.18
C HIS A 110 0.67 0.56 -13.90
N GLU A 111 -0.44 0.74 -13.19
CA GLU A 111 -0.51 1.67 -12.08
C GLU A 111 -1.21 1.04 -10.87
N PRO A 112 -0.66 1.22 -9.65
CA PRO A 112 -1.32 0.77 -8.43
C PRO A 112 -2.60 1.56 -8.18
N ALA A 113 -3.47 1.00 -7.33
CA ALA A 113 -4.64 1.72 -6.87
C ALA A 113 -4.23 2.91 -5.99
N SER A 114 -4.93 4.03 -6.15
CA SER A 114 -4.73 5.24 -5.35
C SER A 114 -5.89 5.43 -4.38
N TYR A 115 -5.55 5.83 -3.17
CA TYR A 115 -6.44 5.99 -2.03
C TYR A 115 -6.23 7.35 -1.41
N VAL A 116 -7.21 7.80 -0.65
CA VAL A 116 -7.13 9.01 0.17
C VAL A 116 -7.98 8.82 1.42
N ARG A 117 -7.72 9.57 2.49
CA ARG A 117 -8.59 9.57 3.67
C ARG A 117 -9.98 10.07 3.30
N TYR A 118 -11.00 9.51 3.97
CA TYR A 118 -12.39 9.80 3.66
C TYR A 118 -12.73 11.30 3.74
N GLU A 119 -12.14 12.00 4.72
CA GLU A 119 -12.36 13.43 4.99
C GLU A 119 -11.77 14.36 3.92
N VAL A 120 -10.80 13.91 3.14
CA VAL A 120 -10.15 14.75 2.13
C VAL A 120 -11.08 14.95 0.94
N PRO A 121 -11.39 16.18 0.52
CA PRO A 121 -12.25 16.45 -0.63
C PRO A 121 -11.66 15.84 -1.91
N VAL A 122 -12.48 15.11 -2.66
CA VAL A 122 -12.15 14.54 -3.96
C VAL A 122 -13.26 14.98 -4.91
N PRO A 123 -12.96 15.39 -6.15
CA PRO A 123 -13.97 15.73 -7.13
C PRO A 123 -15.02 14.62 -7.23
N GLU A 124 -16.32 14.97 -7.21
CA GLU A 124 -17.44 14.02 -7.27
C GLU A 124 -17.40 13.08 -8.49
N ASN A 125 -16.63 13.47 -9.51
CA ASN A 125 -16.35 12.70 -10.73
C ASN A 125 -15.53 11.42 -10.47
N ALA A 126 -14.97 11.24 -9.27
CA ALA A 126 -14.43 9.97 -8.81
C ALA A 126 -15.61 9.01 -8.51
N SER A 127 -16.19 8.46 -9.58
CA SER A 127 -17.42 7.69 -9.62
C SER A 127 -17.57 6.67 -8.48
N SER A 128 -18.79 6.56 -7.92
CA SER A 128 -19.17 5.56 -6.91
C SER A 128 -18.78 4.11 -7.27
N VAL A 129 -18.69 3.82 -8.57
CA VAL A 129 -18.25 2.52 -9.15
C VAL A 129 -16.80 2.20 -8.81
N LEU A 130 -15.95 3.20 -8.55
CA LEU A 130 -14.56 2.98 -8.16
C LEU A 130 -14.43 2.31 -6.81
N ASP A 131 -15.37 2.46 -5.88
CA ASP A 131 -15.35 1.80 -4.57
C ASP A 131 -16.14 0.48 -4.52
N MET A 132 -17.05 0.25 -5.46
CA MET A 132 -17.90 -0.95 -5.49
C MET A 132 -17.13 -2.25 -5.76
N SER A 133 -17.59 -3.40 -5.27
CA SER A 133 -17.11 -4.70 -5.75
C SER A 133 -17.64 -4.97 -7.17
N MET A 134 -17.03 -5.89 -7.92
CA MET A 134 -17.57 -6.28 -9.23
C MET A 134 -19.01 -6.78 -9.11
N SER A 135 -19.34 -7.53 -8.05
CA SER A 135 -20.70 -7.99 -7.77
C SER A 135 -21.67 -6.83 -7.54
N GLN A 136 -21.26 -5.80 -6.80
CA GLN A 136 -22.08 -4.59 -6.59
C GLN A 136 -22.31 -3.81 -7.89
N VAL A 137 -21.32 -3.79 -8.79
CA VAL A 137 -21.47 -3.15 -10.11
C VAL A 137 -22.36 -3.97 -11.03
N ILE A 138 -22.23 -5.30 -11.02
CA ILE A 138 -23.16 -6.20 -11.74
C ILE A 138 -24.57 -5.98 -11.23
N ASP A 139 -24.78 -5.92 -9.91
CA ASP A 139 -26.07 -5.58 -9.33
C ASP A 139 -26.55 -4.24 -9.90
N LEU A 140 -25.73 -3.18 -9.84
CA LEU A 140 -26.09 -1.85 -10.35
C LEU A 140 -26.52 -1.87 -11.83
N VAL A 141 -25.80 -2.59 -12.70
CA VAL A 141 -26.05 -2.56 -14.15
C VAL A 141 -27.13 -3.54 -14.62
N LEU A 142 -27.35 -4.64 -13.91
CA LEU A 142 -28.30 -5.69 -14.29
C LEU A 142 -29.72 -5.30 -13.88
N THR A 143 -30.29 -4.32 -14.58
CA THR A 143 -31.65 -3.79 -14.37
C THR A 143 -32.71 -4.47 -15.24
N ARG A 144 -32.28 -5.21 -16.27
CA ARG A 144 -33.12 -5.93 -17.23
C ARG A 144 -32.46 -7.27 -17.59
N PRO A 145 -33.20 -8.23 -18.17
CA PRO A 145 -32.57 -9.45 -18.68
C PRO A 145 -31.47 -9.15 -19.71
N MET A 146 -30.24 -9.57 -19.43
CA MET A 146 -29.06 -9.32 -20.26
C MET A 146 -28.26 -10.61 -20.51
N THR A 147 -27.73 -10.78 -21.72
CA THR A 147 -26.74 -11.82 -22.01
C THR A 147 -25.43 -11.55 -21.26
N SER A 148 -24.59 -12.57 -21.07
CA SER A 148 -23.28 -12.40 -20.42
C SER A 148 -22.41 -11.33 -21.09
N THR A 149 -22.51 -11.19 -22.42
CA THR A 149 -21.76 -10.18 -23.17
C THR A 149 -22.28 -8.77 -22.87
N GLU A 150 -23.60 -8.58 -22.82
CA GLU A 150 -24.22 -7.30 -22.47
C GLU A 150 -23.86 -6.87 -21.04
N VAL A 151 -23.84 -7.80 -20.08
CA VAL A 151 -23.40 -7.50 -18.71
C VAL A 151 -21.95 -7.03 -18.68
N VAL A 152 -21.05 -7.71 -19.40
CA VAL A 152 -19.63 -7.32 -19.49
C VAL A 152 -19.46 -5.92 -20.09
N VAL A 153 -20.23 -5.58 -21.13
CA VAL A 153 -20.23 -4.25 -21.74
C VAL A 153 -20.77 -3.21 -20.76
N ALA A 154 -21.91 -3.47 -20.14
CA ALA A 154 -22.54 -2.54 -19.19
C ALA A 154 -21.65 -2.26 -17.96
N VAL A 155 -20.95 -3.27 -17.43
CA VAL A 155 -19.99 -3.09 -16.33
C VAL A 155 -18.83 -2.17 -16.74
N ARG A 156 -18.37 -2.25 -18.00
CA ARG A 156 -17.31 -1.37 -18.53
C ARG A 156 -17.83 0.05 -18.76
N GLU A 157 -19.02 0.19 -19.32
CA GLU A 157 -19.68 1.48 -19.53
C GLU A 157 -19.98 2.19 -18.21
N ALA A 158 -20.25 1.44 -17.13
CA ALA A 158 -20.34 1.98 -15.78
C ALA A 158 -19.00 2.50 -15.23
N GLY A 159 -17.89 2.32 -15.95
CA GLY A 159 -16.56 2.80 -15.57
C GLY A 159 -15.75 1.82 -14.71
N TYR A 160 -16.12 0.53 -14.66
CA TYR A 160 -15.33 -0.46 -13.93
C TYR A 160 -14.01 -0.77 -14.64
N VAL A 161 -12.91 -0.58 -13.91
CA VAL A 161 -11.55 -0.86 -14.38
C VAL A 161 -11.02 -2.14 -13.72
N SER A 162 -10.42 -3.03 -14.52
CA SER A 162 -9.82 -4.30 -14.05
C SER A 162 -8.42 -4.49 -14.61
N THR A 163 -7.57 -5.19 -13.85
CA THR A 163 -6.24 -5.65 -14.29
C THR A 163 -6.29 -6.93 -15.13
N MET A 164 -7.46 -7.57 -15.21
CA MET A 164 -7.63 -8.83 -15.94
C MET A 164 -7.58 -8.64 -17.47
N THR A 165 -7.15 -9.67 -18.19
CA THR A 165 -7.29 -9.73 -19.66
C THR A 165 -8.77 -9.68 -20.06
N LYS A 166 -9.07 -9.34 -21.32
CA LYS A 166 -10.47 -9.29 -21.81
C LYS A 166 -11.21 -10.62 -21.57
N THR A 167 -10.55 -11.74 -21.85
CA THR A 167 -11.10 -13.08 -21.62
C THR A 167 -11.24 -13.40 -20.13
N GLY A 168 -10.22 -13.10 -19.33
CA GLY A 168 -10.26 -13.32 -17.87
C GLY A 168 -11.37 -12.51 -17.20
N PHE A 169 -11.55 -11.25 -17.62
CA PHE A 169 -12.62 -10.39 -17.14
C PHE A 169 -14.01 -10.96 -17.46
N ARG A 170 -14.23 -11.39 -18.71
CA ARG A 170 -15.50 -12.03 -19.11
C ARG A 170 -15.77 -13.28 -18.28
N ASN A 171 -14.79 -14.16 -18.14
CA ASN A 171 -14.94 -15.41 -17.39
C ASN A 171 -15.24 -15.14 -15.92
N HIS A 172 -14.60 -14.12 -15.33
CA HIS A 172 -14.85 -13.74 -13.95
C HIS A 172 -16.26 -13.17 -13.75
N VAL A 173 -16.74 -12.31 -14.66
CA VAL A 173 -18.13 -11.81 -14.62
C VAL A 173 -19.12 -12.98 -14.71
N VAL A 174 -18.90 -13.93 -15.61
CA VAL A 174 -19.75 -15.12 -15.76
C VAL A 174 -19.70 -16.00 -14.50
N ASP A 175 -18.54 -16.20 -13.90
CA ASP A 175 -18.39 -16.96 -12.65
C ASP A 175 -19.14 -16.27 -11.49
N LEU A 176 -19.09 -14.94 -11.39
CA LEU A 176 -19.86 -14.17 -10.41
C LEU A 176 -21.37 -14.25 -10.64
N LEU A 177 -21.81 -14.27 -11.90
CA LEU A 177 -23.22 -14.47 -12.24
C LEU A 177 -23.70 -15.86 -11.82
N ASN A 178 -22.91 -16.90 -12.10
CA ASN A 178 -23.22 -18.29 -11.72
C ASN A 178 -23.26 -18.51 -10.19
N ARG A 179 -22.35 -17.89 -9.44
CA ARG A 179 -22.26 -18.06 -7.98
C ARG A 179 -23.14 -17.09 -7.19
N GLY A 180 -23.63 -16.05 -7.85
CA GLY A 180 -24.41 -14.99 -7.22
C GLY A 180 -25.89 -15.34 -7.07
N LYS A 181 -26.66 -14.33 -6.71
CA LYS A 181 -28.13 -14.35 -6.61
C LYS A 181 -28.82 -14.18 -7.97
N TYR A 182 -28.21 -14.65 -9.06
CA TYR A 182 -28.72 -14.41 -10.42
C TYR A 182 -29.26 -15.70 -11.01
N ARG A 183 -30.30 -15.57 -11.85
CA ARG A 183 -30.91 -16.70 -12.55
C ARG A 183 -30.71 -16.54 -14.06
N GLN A 184 -30.47 -17.65 -14.73
CA GLN A 184 -30.45 -17.70 -16.19
C GLN A 184 -31.81 -18.13 -16.74
N ASP A 185 -32.35 -17.36 -17.68
CA ASP A 185 -33.59 -17.64 -18.42
C ASP A 185 -33.41 -17.30 -19.89
N GLY A 186 -33.68 -18.24 -20.79
CA GLY A 186 -33.50 -18.06 -22.24
C GLY A 186 -32.11 -17.58 -22.67
N GLY A 187 -31.05 -17.96 -21.95
CA GLY A 187 -29.67 -17.50 -22.21
C GLY A 187 -29.36 -16.08 -21.71
N LYS A 188 -30.29 -15.42 -21.02
CA LYS A 188 -30.13 -14.11 -20.37
C LYS A 188 -30.10 -14.25 -18.86
N TRP A 189 -29.41 -13.32 -18.21
CA TRP A 189 -29.29 -13.21 -16.76
C TRP A 189 -30.33 -12.25 -16.22
N LEU A 190 -30.96 -12.65 -15.12
CA LEU A 190 -31.94 -11.90 -14.35
C LEU A 190 -31.45 -11.81 -12.90
N ARG A 191 -31.85 -10.75 -12.19
CA ARG A 191 -31.77 -10.75 -10.73
C ARG A 191 -32.72 -11.82 -10.20
N GLY A 192 -32.20 -12.72 -9.36
CA GLY A 192 -32.96 -13.78 -8.69
C GLY A 192 -33.65 -13.29 -7.44
#